data_AF-A0A3L7ZHX5-F1
#
_entry.id   AF-A0A3L7ZHX5-F1
#
_cell.length_a   1.000
_cell.length_b   1.000
_cell.length_c   1.000
_cell.angle_alpha   90.00
_cell.angle_beta   90.00
_cell.angle_gamma   90.00
#
_symmetry.space_group_name_H-M   'P 1'
#
loop_
_entity.id
_entity.type
_entity.pdbx_description
1 polymer ?
#
loop_
_entity_poly.entity_id
_entity_poly.type
_entity_poly.pdbx_seq_one_letter_code
_entity_poly.pdbx_strand_id
1 'polypeptide(L)'
;MITDHISATGMIGNIKKNSHGKYKVKIDLGGLYNISTIHYTPYTPSIIQPEYIYKLYYWDQEWKLFDEQKGNKNFLVFKYVPSGTIYRVRNETNKKQKNMQRIFSYKNGYLKWL
;
A
#
# COMPACT_ATOMS: atom_id res chain seq x y z
N MET A 1 3.73 1.78 -22.15
CA MET A 1 4.46 1.40 -20.93
C MET A 1 4.12 -0.05 -20.68
N ILE A 2 5.10 -0.95 -20.59
CA ILE A 2 4.79 -2.35 -20.24
C ILE A 2 4.64 -2.37 -18.72
N THR A 3 3.42 -2.55 -18.25
CA THR A 3 3.13 -2.90 -16.85
C THR A 3 2.76 -4.37 -16.86
N ASP A 4 3.49 -5.19 -16.10
CA ASP A 4 3.17 -6.62 -15.89
C ASP A 4 3.15 -7.47 -17.18
N HIS A 5 4.10 -7.25 -18.10
CA HIS A 5 4.21 -7.94 -19.40
C HIS A 5 3.02 -7.75 -20.37
N ILE A 6 2.11 -6.83 -20.07
CA ILE A 6 0.98 -6.48 -20.94
C ILE A 6 1.26 -5.12 -21.58
N SER A 7 1.08 -5.03 -22.91
CA SER A 7 1.10 -3.74 -23.59
C SER A 7 -0.15 -2.96 -23.20
N ALA A 8 0.03 -1.91 -22.40
CA ALA A 8 -1.06 -1.09 -21.89
C ALA A 8 -0.80 0.40 -22.09
N THR A 9 -1.89 1.13 -22.32
CA THR A 9 -1.94 2.58 -22.19
C THR A 9 -2.29 2.90 -20.73
N GLY A 10 -1.27 3.17 -19.92
CA GLY A 10 -1.46 3.52 -18.50
C GLY A 10 -1.76 5.01 -18.34
N MET A 11 -2.75 5.37 -17.53
CA MET A 11 -2.96 6.74 -17.05
C MET A 11 -2.62 6.81 -15.57
N ILE A 12 -1.74 7.73 -15.19
CA ILE A 12 -1.50 8.11 -13.78
C ILE A 12 -2.08 9.51 -13.60
N GLY A 13 -3.05 9.65 -12.70
CA GLY A 13 -3.67 10.95 -12.43
C GLY A 13 -4.60 10.95 -11.22
N ASN A 14 -4.80 12.14 -10.64
CA ASN A 14 -5.74 12.33 -9.54
C ASN A 14 -7.16 12.49 -10.09
N ILE A 15 -8.07 11.58 -9.73
CA ILE A 15 -9.49 11.67 -10.12
C ILE A 15 -10.22 12.51 -9.08
N LYS A 16 -10.81 13.64 -9.50
CA LYS A 16 -11.66 14.48 -8.63
C LYS A 16 -13.07 13.89 -8.53
N LYS A 17 -13.76 14.15 -7.41
CA LYS A 17 -15.17 13.83 -7.26
C LYS A 17 -16.00 14.70 -8.21
N ASN A 18 -17.04 14.13 -8.80
CA ASN A 18 -18.04 14.88 -9.56
C ASN A 18 -18.99 15.65 -8.61
N SER A 19 -19.94 16.40 -9.17
CA SER A 19 -20.96 17.16 -8.44
C SER A 19 -21.83 16.31 -7.48
N HIS A 20 -21.85 14.98 -7.66
CA HIS A 20 -22.57 14.03 -6.83
C HIS A 20 -21.66 13.31 -5.82
N GLY A 21 -20.42 13.77 -5.64
CA GLY A 21 -19.47 13.20 -4.69
C GLY A 21 -18.83 11.87 -5.12
N LYS A 22 -19.03 11.41 -6.36
CA LYS A 22 -18.51 10.13 -6.88
C LYS A 22 -17.26 10.32 -7.73
N TYR A 23 -16.34 9.36 -7.69
CA TYR A 23 -15.22 9.26 -8.62
C TYR A 23 -15.71 8.60 -9.93
N LYS A 24 -15.25 9.09 -11.09
CA LYS A 24 -15.57 8.50 -12.39
C LYS A 24 -14.33 8.47 -13.27
N VAL A 25 -14.05 7.32 -13.86
CA VAL A 25 -13.07 7.14 -14.94
C VAL A 25 -13.86 6.89 -16.22
N LYS A 26 -13.53 7.60 -17.29
CA LYS A 26 -14.06 7.33 -18.64
C LYS A 26 -12.88 6.94 -19.51
N ILE A 27 -13.00 5.80 -20.19
CA ILE A 27 -12.05 5.35 -21.20
C ILE A 27 -12.75 5.49 -22.54
N ASP A 28 -12.17 6.28 -23.44
CA ASP A 28 -12.63 6.40 -24.81
C ASP A 28 -11.77 5.50 -25.70
N LEU A 29 -12.41 4.55 -26.38
CA LEU A 29 -11.73 3.60 -27.26
C LEU A 29 -11.66 4.09 -28.72
N GLY A 30 -12.31 5.23 -29.04
CA GLY A 30 -12.33 5.79 -30.40
C GLY A 30 -13.20 5.04 -31.41
N GLY A 31 -14.08 4.14 -30.95
CA GLY A 31 -14.93 3.33 -31.81
C GLY A 31 -15.80 2.33 -31.05
N LEU A 32 -16.52 1.48 -31.80
CA LEU A 32 -17.31 0.38 -31.25
C LEU A 32 -16.44 -0.87 -31.11
N TYR A 33 -16.30 -1.35 -29.88
CA TYR A 33 -15.53 -2.55 -29.57
C TYR A 33 -16.35 -3.46 -28.65
N ASN A 34 -16.18 -4.76 -28.82
CA ASN A 34 -16.76 -5.74 -27.91
C ASN A 34 -15.81 -5.93 -26.71
N ILE A 35 -16.23 -5.52 -25.51
CA ILE A 35 -15.39 -5.58 -24.31
C ILE A 35 -15.59 -6.95 -23.64
N SER A 36 -14.54 -7.77 -23.62
CA SER A 36 -14.58 -9.08 -22.95
C SER A 36 -14.27 -9.01 -21.46
N THR A 37 -13.35 -8.12 -21.04
CA THR A 37 -12.91 -8.04 -19.64
C THR A 37 -12.38 -6.65 -19.29
N ILE A 38 -12.52 -6.26 -18.03
CA ILE A 38 -11.89 -5.07 -17.45
C ILE A 38 -11.07 -5.52 -16.22
N HIS A 39 -9.78 -5.18 -16.21
CA HIS A 39 -8.90 -5.38 -15.05
C HIS A 39 -8.57 -4.03 -14.43
N TYR A 40 -8.56 -3.95 -13.10
CA TYR A 40 -8.07 -2.78 -12.39
C TYR A 40 -7.24 -3.22 -11.18
N THR A 41 -6.10 -2.55 -10.99
CA THR A 41 -5.19 -2.81 -9.86
C THR A 41 -5.11 -1.52 -9.03
N PRO A 42 -5.82 -1.42 -7.90
CA PRO A 42 -5.76 -0.23 -7.07
C PRO A 42 -4.36 -0.06 -6.49
N TYR A 43 -3.72 1.07 -6.77
CA TYR A 43 -2.42 1.40 -6.19
C TYR A 43 -2.60 2.16 -4.88
N THR A 44 -2.06 1.62 -3.81
CA THR A 44 -1.88 2.37 -2.55
C THR A 44 -0.43 2.85 -2.49
N PRO A 45 -0.17 4.17 -2.41
CA PRO A 45 1.17 4.68 -2.18
C PRO A 45 1.80 4.04 -0.93
N SER A 46 3.03 3.55 -1.07
CA SER A 46 3.83 3.01 0.03
C SER A 46 4.65 4.08 0.76
N ILE A 47 4.45 5.36 0.44
CA ILE A 47 5.23 6.47 1.00
C ILE A 47 4.97 6.59 2.50
N ILE A 48 6.06 6.61 3.26
CA ILE A 48 6.06 6.84 4.70
C ILE A 48 5.90 8.34 4.95
N GLN A 49 4.71 8.78 5.38
CA GLN A 49 4.42 10.21 5.53
C GLN A 49 4.95 10.77 6.85
N PRO A 50 5.60 11.95 6.85
CA PRO A 50 6.27 12.52 8.02
C PRO A 50 5.33 13.00 9.12
N GLU A 51 4.08 13.27 8.79
CA GLU A 51 3.03 13.63 9.75
C GLU A 51 2.49 12.42 10.53
N TYR A 52 2.90 11.20 10.17
CA TYR A 52 2.35 9.97 10.76
C TYR A 52 3.35 9.24 11.67
N ILE A 53 2.78 8.54 12.66
CA ILE A 53 3.49 7.61 13.54
C ILE A 53 3.19 6.19 13.08
N TYR A 54 4.25 5.42 12.88
CA TYR A 54 4.21 4.04 12.45
C TYR A 54 4.67 3.13 13.59
N LYS A 55 3.91 2.10 13.88
CA LYS A 55 4.21 1.11 14.93
C LYS A 55 4.57 -0.22 14.29
N LEU A 56 5.72 -0.77 14.66
CA LEU A 56 6.10 -2.14 14.30
C LEU A 56 5.63 -3.09 15.40
N TYR A 57 4.94 -4.15 15.00
CA TYR A 57 4.58 -5.28 15.85
C TYR A 57 5.27 -6.54 15.36
N TYR A 58 5.53 -7.47 16.26
CA TYR A 58 5.92 -8.84 15.96
C TYR A 58 4.93 -9.82 16.59
N TRP A 59 4.80 -11.00 15.99
CA TRP A 59 3.96 -12.06 16.53
C TRP A 59 4.74 -12.92 17.52
N ASP A 60 4.20 -13.10 18.71
CA ASP A 60 4.69 -14.03 19.72
C ASP A 60 3.52 -14.45 20.60
N GLN A 61 2.77 -15.46 20.12
CA GLN A 61 1.45 -15.90 20.60
C GLN A 61 0.34 -14.84 20.50
N GLU A 62 0.72 -13.57 20.48
CA GLU A 62 -0.09 -12.39 20.27
C GLU A 62 0.73 -11.30 19.54
N TRP A 63 0.06 -10.21 19.14
CA TRP A 63 0.75 -9.07 18.55
C TRP A 63 1.43 -8.22 19.62
N LYS A 64 2.75 -8.29 19.70
CA LYS A 64 3.56 -7.47 20.61
C LYS A 64 4.07 -6.23 19.90
N LEU A 65 3.87 -5.06 20.50
CA LEU A 65 4.47 -3.81 20.02
C LEU A 65 5.99 -3.92 20.20
N PHE A 66 6.73 -3.70 19.12
CA PHE A 66 8.19 -3.62 19.16
C PHE A 66 8.65 -2.21 19.46
N ASP A 67 8.28 -1.26 18.58
CA ASP A 67 8.73 0.13 18.64
C ASP A 67 7.84 1.00 17.75
N GLU A 68 7.94 2.32 17.90
CA GLU A 68 7.25 3.32 17.08
C GLU A 68 8.20 4.36 16.50
N GLN A 69 7.96 4.76 15.25
CA GLN A 69 8.78 5.75 14.55
C GLN A 69 7.92 6.75 13.80
N LYS A 70 8.37 8.02 13.83
CA LYS A 70 7.81 9.07 13.00
C LYS A 70 8.26 8.86 11.55
N GLY A 71 7.34 9.05 10.61
CA GLY A 71 7.68 8.97 9.20
C GLY A 71 8.70 10.01 8.76
N ASN A 72 9.39 9.75 7.66
CA ASN A 72 10.49 10.60 7.17
C ASN A 72 10.53 10.72 5.63
N LYS A 73 9.43 10.43 4.93
CA LYS A 73 9.33 10.38 3.45
C LYS A 73 10.19 9.31 2.76
N ASN A 74 10.90 8.47 3.52
CA ASN A 74 11.82 7.48 2.95
C ASN A 74 11.52 6.09 3.54
N PHE A 75 12.31 5.65 4.52
CA PHE A 75 12.19 4.34 5.16
C PHE A 75 12.26 4.46 6.68
N LEU A 76 11.64 3.50 7.36
CA LEU A 76 11.72 3.33 8.82
C LEU A 76 12.79 2.29 9.13
N VAL A 77 13.57 2.48 10.21
CA VAL A 77 14.67 1.57 10.57
C VAL A 77 14.48 1.07 11.99
N PHE A 78 14.01 -0.15 12.12
CA PHE A 78 13.91 -0.84 13.41
C PHE A 78 15.14 -1.73 13.61
N LYS A 79 15.89 -1.52 14.69
CA LYS A 79 17.10 -2.29 15.00
C LYS A 79 16.79 -3.32 16.08
N TYR A 80 17.48 -4.47 16.04
CA TYR A 80 17.34 -5.54 17.04
C TYR A 80 15.93 -6.13 17.17
N VAL A 81 15.19 -6.17 16.06
CA VAL A 81 13.86 -6.79 16.00
C VAL A 81 13.99 -8.31 16.17
N PRO A 82 13.14 -8.97 16.97
CA PRO A 82 13.07 -10.43 17.04
C PRO A 82 12.97 -11.05 15.64
N SER A 83 13.84 -12.02 15.35
CA SER A 83 13.92 -12.67 14.05
C SER A 83 13.03 -13.91 13.95
N GLY A 84 12.72 -14.37 12.73
CA GLY A 84 12.03 -15.65 12.52
C GLY A 84 10.53 -15.64 12.84
N THR A 85 9.90 -14.46 12.84
CA THR A 85 8.48 -14.28 13.14
C THR A 85 7.75 -13.50 12.05
N ILE A 86 6.46 -13.28 12.25
CA ILE A 86 5.59 -12.44 11.44
C ILE A 86 5.60 -11.03 12.02
N TYR A 87 5.67 -10.05 11.14
CA TYR A 87 5.69 -8.64 11.46
C TYR A 87 4.44 -7.95 10.96
N ARG A 88 4.09 -6.85 11.61
CA ARG A 88 3.01 -5.96 11.15
C ARG A 88 3.38 -4.51 11.40
N VAL A 89 3.32 -3.69 10.36
CA VAL A 89 3.42 -2.22 10.49
C VAL A 89 2.01 -1.62 10.41
N ARG A 90 1.72 -0.69 11.33
CA ARG A 90 0.47 0.09 11.37
C ARG A 90 0.75 1.59 11.44
N ASN A 91 -0.13 2.38 10.85
CA ASN A 91 -0.19 3.83 11.02
C ASN A 91 -1.37 4.17 11.95
N GLU A 92 -1.08 4.66 13.15
CA GLU A 92 -2.11 4.94 14.17
C GLU A 92 -2.70 6.36 14.05
N THR A 93 -2.00 7.27 13.38
CA THR A 93 -2.35 8.69 13.31
C THR A 93 -3.28 9.07 12.16
N ASN A 94 -3.26 8.30 11.06
CA ASN A 94 -4.06 8.62 9.89
C ASN A 94 -5.45 7.95 9.95
N LYS A 95 -6.50 8.74 10.21
CA LYS A 95 -7.90 8.25 10.22
C LYS A 95 -8.33 7.56 8.91
N LYS A 96 -7.80 7.98 7.75
CA LYS A 96 -8.10 7.36 6.44
C LYS A 96 -7.33 6.06 6.20
N GLN A 97 -6.20 5.87 6.88
CA GLN A 97 -5.36 4.68 6.79
C GLN A 97 -5.38 3.84 8.08
N LYS A 98 -6.30 4.12 9.01
CA LYS A 98 -6.33 3.55 10.37
C LYS A 98 -6.38 2.01 10.38
N ASN A 99 -6.92 1.41 9.31
CA ASN A 99 -7.01 -0.04 9.15
C ASN A 99 -5.98 -0.60 8.15
N MET A 100 -5.11 0.24 7.60
CA MET A 100 -4.07 -0.19 6.67
C MET A 100 -2.90 -0.72 7.48
N GLN A 101 -2.88 -2.04 7.63
CA GLN A 101 -1.77 -2.77 8.17
C GLN A 101 -1.03 -3.45 7.03
N ARG A 102 0.31 -3.52 7.14
CA ARG A 102 1.10 -4.37 6.26
C ARG A 102 1.71 -5.49 7.09
N ILE A 103 1.23 -6.70 6.86
CA ILE A 103 1.74 -7.92 7.48
C ILE A 103 2.77 -8.53 6.54
N PHE A 104 3.90 -8.94 7.08
CA PHE A 104 4.98 -9.52 6.29
C PHE A 104 5.84 -10.46 7.14
N SER A 105 6.61 -11.31 6.47
CA SER A 105 7.72 -12.04 7.06
C SER A 105 9.03 -11.53 6.47
N TYR A 106 10.11 -11.64 7.24
CA TYR A 106 11.45 -11.25 6.81
C TYR A 106 12.44 -12.34 7.21
N LYS A 107 13.20 -12.84 6.24
CA LYS A 107 14.23 -13.85 6.45
C LYS A 107 15.39 -13.62 5.50
N ASN A 108 16.60 -13.48 6.04
CA ASN A 108 17.85 -13.37 5.27
C ASN A 108 17.81 -12.32 4.14
N GLY A 109 17.28 -11.13 4.41
CA GLY A 109 17.15 -10.07 3.40
C GLY A 109 15.89 -10.17 2.53
N TYR A 110 15.17 -11.30 2.57
CA TYR A 110 13.95 -11.49 1.81
C TYR A 110 12.72 -11.08 2.60
N LEU A 111 11.99 -10.10 2.08
CA LEU A 111 10.69 -9.69 2.58
C LEU A 111 9.59 -10.37 1.77
N LYS A 112 8.65 -11.03 2.45
CA LYS A 112 7.46 -11.64 1.86
C LYS A 112 6.20 -11.02 2.46
N TRP A 113 5.39 -10.38 1.63
CA TRP A 113 4.05 -9.91 1.99
C TRP A 113 3.12 -11.12 2.24
N LEU A 114 2.29 -11.02 3.27
CA LEU A 114 1.26 -12.01 3.62
C LEU A 114 -0.14 -11.49 3.34
#